data_AF-I5D668-F1
#
_entry.id   AF-I5D668-F1
#
_cell.length_a   1.000
_cell.length_b   1.000
_cell.length_c   1.000
_cell.angle_alpha   90.00
_cell.angle_beta   90.00
_cell.angle_gamma   90.00
#
_symmetry.space_group_name_H-M   'P 1'
#
loop_
_entity.id
_entity.type
_entity.pdbx_description
1 polymer ?
#
loop_
_entity_poly.entity_id
_entity_poly.type
_entity_poly.pdbx_seq_one_letter_code
_entity_poly.pdbx_strand_id
1 'polypeptide(L)'
;MIKFRILDLFSGAGGFSYGLDSLNEFETLIATDFNESALNTFKRNIPKAETILGDITKREVKEQIINKANELKINMIIGGPPCQGFSNKGKKKGLDDPRNFLFLEYLDIVEKVSPELFIIENVKTMLTAVKGYFIDQIVKKIELMGYKISYGVLNAKDFGIPQSRPRAIIIAHKEMAVPLPPPNGISVTVRDAISDLAYLNSADGDYESQYINNAQSEYQKLMRKGSLKLFNHIATKHSVDVINKLNLIPPECGKEYLSEELKGNQKFNTTWGRLKWNTTSSTIDTRFDTPSNGTNTHPELNRAITPREAARLQSFPDKFIFTGSKTEICKQIGNAVPPLLAKAIGLEILRQLKPSSIIGSNYQIHNANSYEIINDLISNNLKVDHIITDPPYNISKPNNFSTLASAKRQGIDFGKWDIDFDLVSWIKPYMSLLNKNGSAIIFCSYRYLSFIINELEKSSMVVKDIIKWVKTNPMPRNVDRRYVQDTEFAIWAVKSNSKWIFNKPASKSYLRANFETPVVSGKEKVSHPTQKSLKLMEEIIKIHTNKNELILDPFMGSGTTGIASLKLKRKFIGIELDEKFFDIASKRISDVE
;
A
#
# COMPACT_ATOMS: atom_id res chain seq x y z
N MET A 1 10.52 13.87 -6.36
CA MET A 1 9.76 12.95 -5.48
C MET A 1 8.90 13.79 -4.56
N ILE A 2 7.62 13.43 -4.42
CA ILE A 2 6.71 14.07 -3.46
C ILE A 2 7.27 13.82 -2.05
N LYS A 3 7.38 14.88 -1.24
CA LYS A 3 7.86 14.76 0.14
C LYS A 3 6.94 15.55 1.06
N PHE A 4 6.33 14.84 2.00
CA PHE A 4 5.47 15.40 3.04
C PHE A 4 6.28 15.68 4.30
N ARG A 5 6.28 16.94 4.71
CA ARG A 5 6.85 17.44 5.95
C ARG A 5 5.70 17.63 6.93
N ILE A 6 5.67 16.77 7.94
CA ILE A 6 4.51 16.60 8.81
C ILE A 6 4.65 17.43 10.09
N LEU A 7 3.54 18.10 10.44
CA LEU A 7 3.22 18.59 11.78
C LEU A 7 2.18 17.64 12.41
N ASP A 8 2.56 16.96 13.49
CA ASP A 8 1.66 16.08 14.27
C ASP A 8 1.07 16.85 15.46
N LEU A 9 -0.21 17.20 15.35
CA LEU A 9 -0.99 17.83 16.41
C LEU A 9 -1.61 16.78 17.31
N PHE A 10 -1.51 16.95 18.63
CA PHE A 10 -1.95 15.94 19.61
C PHE A 10 -1.19 14.61 19.43
N SER A 11 0.13 14.70 19.25
CA SER A 11 0.96 13.61 18.77
C SER A 11 0.98 12.38 19.69
N GLY A 12 0.70 12.58 20.98
CA GLY A 12 0.89 11.56 22.01
C GLY A 12 2.30 10.97 21.92
N ALA A 13 2.40 9.65 22.01
CA ALA A 13 3.67 8.95 21.86
C ALA A 13 4.19 8.91 20.41
N GLY A 14 3.38 9.28 19.40
CA GLY A 14 3.81 9.33 18.00
C GLY A 14 3.47 8.10 17.16
N GLY A 15 2.47 7.29 17.54
CA GLY A 15 2.07 6.11 16.75
C GLY A 15 1.65 6.44 15.31
N PHE A 16 0.96 7.58 15.12
CA PHE A 16 0.55 8.05 13.79
C PHE A 16 1.77 8.46 12.96
N SER A 17 2.57 9.40 13.47
CA SER A 17 3.84 9.84 12.85
C SER A 17 4.77 8.67 12.52
N TYR A 18 5.01 7.77 13.46
CA TYR A 18 5.93 6.64 13.28
C TYR A 18 5.49 5.70 12.15
N GLY A 19 4.18 5.53 11.96
CA GLY A 19 3.64 4.74 10.85
C GLY A 19 3.89 5.39 9.50
N LEU A 20 3.68 6.71 9.40
CA LEU A 20 3.92 7.48 8.17
C LEU A 20 5.41 7.58 7.86
N ASP A 21 6.25 7.92 8.83
CA ASP A 21 7.73 8.00 8.72
C ASP A 21 8.39 6.66 8.33
N SER A 22 7.64 5.55 8.34
CA SER A 22 8.11 4.27 7.79
C SER A 22 8.15 4.23 6.25
N LEU A 23 7.59 5.24 5.60
CA LEU A 23 7.60 5.50 4.16
C LEU A 23 8.54 6.68 3.88
N ASN A 24 9.36 6.60 2.82
CA ASN A 24 10.43 7.57 2.57
C ASN A 24 9.91 8.96 2.17
N GLU A 25 8.67 9.01 1.69
CA GLU A 25 7.98 10.19 1.21
C GLU A 25 7.40 11.04 2.35
N PHE A 26 7.40 10.53 3.58
CA PHE A 26 6.87 11.23 4.75
C PHE A 26 7.98 11.44 5.78
N GLU A 27 8.05 12.65 6.33
CA GLU A 27 9.01 13.00 7.37
C GLU A 27 8.34 13.92 8.39
N THR A 28 8.20 13.44 9.62
CA THR A 28 7.70 14.25 10.73
C THR A 28 8.78 15.19 11.23
N LEU A 29 8.48 16.48 11.20
CA LEU A 29 9.39 17.55 11.59
C LEU A 29 8.99 18.25 12.88
N ILE A 30 7.69 18.30 13.17
CA ILE A 30 7.15 18.93 14.38
C ILE A 30 6.10 18.02 15.00
N ALA A 31 6.15 17.88 16.32
CA ALA A 31 5.13 17.19 17.10
C ALA A 31 4.72 18.02 18.32
N THR A 32 3.43 18.02 18.64
CA THR A 32 2.88 18.87 19.69
C THR A 32 1.95 18.07 20.60
N ASP A 33 2.15 18.21 21.91
CA ASP A 33 1.27 17.64 22.92
C ASP A 33 1.43 18.44 24.22
N PHE A 34 0.42 18.40 25.08
CA PHE A 34 0.48 19.01 26.41
C PHE A 34 1.08 18.05 27.45
N ASN A 35 1.24 16.76 27.11
CA ASN A 35 1.82 15.74 27.96
C ASN A 35 3.32 15.55 27.68
N GLU A 36 4.14 16.02 28.61
CA GLU A 36 5.59 15.93 28.52
C GLU A 36 6.11 14.49 28.44
N SER A 37 5.54 13.54 29.20
CA SER A 37 5.93 12.12 29.16
C SER A 37 5.69 11.50 27.77
N ALA A 38 4.60 11.87 27.11
CA ALA A 38 4.29 11.43 25.76
C ALA A 38 5.28 12.01 24.74
N LEU A 39 5.63 13.30 24.84
CA LEU A 39 6.65 13.93 24.00
C LEU A 39 8.05 13.36 24.23
N ASN A 40 8.40 12.98 25.45
CA ASN A 40 9.66 12.30 25.73
C ASN A 40 9.74 10.94 25.02
N THR A 41 8.64 10.16 25.04
CA THR A 41 8.54 8.95 24.24
C THR A 41 8.59 9.25 22.74
N PHE A 42 7.87 10.27 22.25
CA PHE A 42 7.89 10.68 20.86
C PHE A 42 9.32 10.98 20.39
N LYS A 43 10.01 11.89 21.09
CA LYS A 43 11.36 12.37 20.78
C LYS A 43 12.39 11.24 20.81
N ARG A 44 12.22 10.26 21.70
CA ARG A 44 13.08 9.06 21.72
C ARG A 44 12.98 8.24 20.44
N ASN A 45 11.78 8.08 19.89
CA ASN A 45 11.52 7.19 18.76
C ASN A 45 11.58 7.90 17.40
N ILE A 46 11.37 9.23 17.38
CA ILE A 46 11.43 10.09 16.20
C ILE A 46 12.37 11.28 16.52
N PRO A 47 13.68 11.05 16.64
CA PRO A 47 14.62 12.05 17.19
C PRO A 47 14.82 13.27 16.29
N LYS A 48 14.52 13.15 14.99
CA LYS A 48 14.64 14.25 14.03
C LYS A 48 13.59 15.34 14.22
N ALA A 49 12.40 14.99 14.70
CA ALA A 49 11.32 15.93 14.89
C ALA A 49 11.56 16.83 16.12
N GLU A 50 11.23 18.11 15.99
CA GLU A 50 11.15 19.04 17.13
C GLU A 50 9.84 18.84 17.88
N THR A 51 9.88 18.90 19.21
CA THR A 51 8.69 18.74 20.07
C THR A 51 8.32 20.06 20.72
N ILE A 52 7.04 20.45 20.65
CA ILE A 52 6.51 21.64 21.30
C ILE A 52 5.57 21.19 22.41
N LEU A 53 5.97 21.41 23.66
CA LEU A 53 5.17 21.13 24.85
C LEU A 53 4.22 22.31 25.12
N GLY A 54 2.91 22.06 25.09
CA GLY A 54 1.96 23.10 25.43
C GLY A 54 0.50 22.74 25.18
N ASP A 55 -0.38 23.47 25.85
CA ASP A 55 -1.81 23.43 25.54
C ASP A 55 -2.08 24.27 24.29
N ILE A 56 -2.57 23.61 23.24
CA ILE A 56 -2.85 24.21 21.94
C ILE A 56 -3.88 25.34 22.00
N THR A 57 -4.68 25.46 23.07
CA THR A 57 -5.63 26.56 23.25
C THR A 57 -4.93 27.88 23.60
N LYS A 58 -3.69 27.83 24.11
CA LYS A 58 -2.91 29.01 24.47
C LYS A 58 -2.33 29.69 23.23
N ARG A 59 -2.51 31.01 23.15
CA ARG A 59 -2.04 31.83 22.03
C ARG A 59 -0.54 31.68 21.75
N GLU A 60 0.29 31.76 22.79
CA GLU A 60 1.75 31.63 22.69
C GLU A 60 2.17 30.29 22.06
N VAL A 61 1.51 29.20 22.47
CA VAL A 61 1.77 27.84 21.93
C VAL A 61 1.37 27.78 20.46
N LYS A 62 0.20 28.30 20.08
CA LYS A 62 -0.21 28.34 18.67
C LYS A 62 0.76 29.13 17.81
N GLU A 63 1.15 30.32 18.25
CA GLU A 63 2.09 31.18 17.54
C GLU A 63 3.44 30.47 17.35
N GLN A 64 3.94 29.78 18.39
CA GLN A 64 5.14 28.96 18.28
C GLN A 64 4.99 27.84 17.22
N ILE A 65 3.87 27.10 17.25
CA ILE A 65 3.59 26.02 16.29
C ILE A 65 3.55 26.57 14.86
N ILE A 66 2.81 27.66 14.62
CA ILE A 66 2.62 28.24 13.29
C ILE A 66 3.93 28.80 12.75
N ASN A 67 4.68 29.55 13.57
CA ASN A 67 5.97 30.12 13.17
C ASN A 67 6.95 29.01 12.75
N LYS A 68 7.03 27.94 13.56
CA LYS A 68 7.91 26.80 13.24
C LYS A 68 7.42 26.02 12.02
N ALA A 69 6.11 25.85 11.87
CA ALA A 69 5.53 25.19 10.71
C ALA A 69 5.85 25.94 9.40
N ASN A 70 5.79 27.27 9.44
CA ASN A 70 6.17 28.12 8.30
C ASN A 70 7.67 28.08 8.01
N GLU A 71 8.52 28.14 9.04
CA GLU A 71 9.99 28.02 8.93
C GLU A 71 10.39 26.72 8.24
N LEU A 72 9.82 25.59 8.67
CA LEU A 72 10.10 24.26 8.12
C LEU A 72 9.28 23.95 6.85
N LYS A 73 8.42 24.90 6.43
CA LYS A 73 7.51 24.81 5.28
C LYS A 73 6.68 23.52 5.30
N ILE A 74 6.06 23.24 6.45
CA ILE A 74 5.14 22.11 6.62
C ILE A 74 4.08 22.12 5.51
N ASN A 75 3.89 20.97 4.87
CA ASN A 75 2.86 20.78 3.84
C ASN A 75 1.89 19.64 4.20
N MET A 76 2.06 18.99 5.36
CA MET A 76 1.11 18.01 5.86
C MET A 76 0.84 18.21 7.35
N ILE A 77 -0.43 18.13 7.76
CA ILE A 77 -0.81 18.14 9.18
C ILE A 77 -1.57 16.85 9.50
N ILE A 78 -1.21 16.18 10.58
CA ILE A 78 -1.97 15.04 11.10
C ILE A 78 -2.36 15.32 12.55
N GLY A 79 -3.40 14.67 13.04
CA GLY A 79 -3.66 14.70 14.48
C GLY A 79 -4.97 14.03 14.91
N GLY A 80 -5.03 13.70 16.19
CA GLY A 80 -6.18 13.08 16.83
C GLY A 80 -6.78 13.96 17.92
N PRO A 81 -7.50 15.06 17.59
CA PRO A 81 -8.07 15.96 18.59
C PRO A 81 -8.99 15.18 19.55
N PRO A 82 -8.80 15.28 20.88
CA PRO A 82 -9.47 14.38 21.82
C PRO A 82 -10.98 14.64 21.89
N CYS A 83 -11.77 13.57 21.89
CA CYS A 83 -13.24 13.62 21.80
C CYS A 83 -13.89 12.91 23.01
N GLN A 84 -13.38 13.20 24.22
CA GLN A 84 -13.62 12.38 25.42
C GLN A 84 -15.08 12.40 25.92
N GLY A 85 -15.87 13.42 25.57
CA GLY A 85 -17.28 13.53 25.97
C GLY A 85 -18.23 12.53 25.28
N PHE A 86 -17.76 11.79 24.27
CA PHE A 86 -18.57 10.86 23.46
C PHE A 86 -18.23 9.37 23.67
N SER A 87 -17.33 9.04 24.59
CA SER A 87 -16.97 7.64 24.83
C SER A 87 -18.07 6.88 25.58
N ASN A 88 -18.35 5.64 25.16
CA ASN A 88 -19.36 4.77 25.80
C ASN A 88 -19.07 4.46 27.28
N LYS A 89 -17.82 4.60 27.74
CA LYS A 89 -17.40 4.36 29.13
C LYS A 89 -17.38 5.65 30.00
N GLY A 90 -17.53 6.84 29.40
CA GLY A 90 -17.54 8.12 30.11
C GLY A 90 -18.95 8.62 30.44
N LYS A 91 -19.07 9.60 31.35
CA LYS A 91 -20.32 10.38 31.51
C LYS A 91 -20.56 11.12 30.19
N LYS A 92 -21.65 10.82 29.49
CA LYS A 92 -22.07 11.46 28.22
C LYS A 92 -22.37 12.95 28.44
N LYS A 93 -21.33 13.77 28.61
CA LYS A 93 -21.43 15.22 28.81
C LYS A 93 -21.67 15.99 27.51
N GLY A 94 -21.74 15.31 26.35
CA GLY A 94 -22.26 15.88 25.10
C GLY A 94 -21.59 17.20 24.71
N LEU A 95 -22.36 18.29 24.71
CA LEU A 95 -21.93 19.64 24.33
C LEU A 95 -21.19 20.40 25.45
N ASP A 96 -21.20 19.90 26.69
CA ASP A 96 -20.67 20.60 27.87
C ASP A 96 -19.18 20.32 28.14
N ASP A 97 -18.55 19.45 27.35
CA ASP A 97 -17.12 19.14 27.49
C ASP A 97 -16.30 19.97 26.49
N PRO A 98 -15.52 20.98 26.95
CA PRO A 98 -14.77 21.86 26.06
C PRO A 98 -13.75 21.12 25.19
N ARG A 99 -13.32 19.92 25.60
CA ARG A 99 -12.38 19.09 24.82
C ARG A 99 -12.98 18.65 23.49
N ASN A 100 -14.30 18.52 23.40
CA ASN A 100 -15.00 18.15 22.17
C ASN A 100 -14.88 19.21 21.06
N PHE A 101 -14.39 20.41 21.39
CA PHE A 101 -14.19 21.51 20.44
C PHE A 101 -12.72 21.71 20.04
N LEU A 102 -11.80 20.86 20.51
CA LEU A 102 -10.37 20.96 20.13
C LEU A 102 -10.09 20.71 18.64
N PHE A 103 -11.06 20.16 17.90
CA PHE A 103 -10.99 20.13 16.43
C PHE A 103 -11.04 21.54 15.82
N LEU A 104 -11.62 22.53 16.50
CA LEU A 104 -11.60 23.93 16.04
C LEU A 104 -10.18 24.50 16.11
N GLU A 105 -9.43 24.14 17.17
CA GLU A 105 -8.03 24.53 17.33
C GLU A 105 -7.13 23.87 16.28
N TYR A 106 -7.40 22.59 15.99
CA TYR A 106 -6.77 21.89 14.88
C TYR A 106 -6.98 22.64 13.55
N LEU A 107 -8.24 22.98 13.23
CA LEU A 107 -8.60 23.65 11.98
C LEU A 107 -8.09 25.11 11.91
N ASP A 108 -7.97 25.82 13.04
CA ASP A 108 -7.35 27.16 13.10
C ASP A 108 -5.87 27.11 12.70
N ILE A 109 -5.13 26.08 13.11
CA ILE A 109 -3.74 25.88 12.68
C ILE A 109 -3.68 25.48 11.20
N VAL A 110 -4.56 24.59 10.73
CA VAL A 110 -4.65 24.24 9.30
C VAL A 110 -4.91 25.47 8.44
N GLU A 111 -5.76 26.38 8.89
CA GLU A 111 -6.08 27.62 8.15
C GLU A 111 -4.86 28.54 8.01
N LYS A 112 -4.07 28.66 9.09
CA LYS A 112 -2.88 29.53 9.11
C LYS A 112 -1.66 28.92 8.42
N VAL A 113 -1.49 27.61 8.49
CA VAL A 113 -0.36 26.89 7.85
C VAL A 113 -0.66 26.55 6.39
N SER A 114 -1.95 26.36 6.04
CA SER A 114 -2.42 26.01 4.70
C SER A 114 -1.65 24.81 4.07
N PRO A 115 -1.65 23.63 4.71
CA PRO A 115 -0.93 22.46 4.20
C PRO A 115 -1.53 21.97 2.87
N GLU A 116 -0.79 21.16 2.11
CA GLU A 116 -1.32 20.49 0.91
C GLU A 116 -2.35 19.42 1.28
N LEU A 117 -2.10 18.73 2.40
CA LEU A 117 -2.86 17.60 2.90
C LEU A 117 -3.00 17.68 4.41
N PHE A 118 -4.16 17.33 4.97
CA PHE A 118 -4.25 17.04 6.40
C PHE A 118 -5.18 15.89 6.73
N ILE A 119 -4.96 15.27 7.90
CA ILE A 119 -5.69 14.10 8.35
C ILE A 119 -6.14 14.27 9.80
N ILE A 120 -7.45 14.15 10.02
CA ILE A 120 -8.04 14.11 11.37
C ILE A 120 -8.38 12.66 11.69
N GLU A 121 -7.79 12.14 12.76
CA GLU A 121 -8.16 10.85 13.36
C GLU A 121 -9.10 11.06 14.54
N ASN A 122 -10.08 10.15 14.69
CA ASN A 122 -10.91 10.13 15.89
C ASN A 122 -11.60 8.79 16.17
N VAL A 123 -12.31 8.73 17.30
CA VAL A 123 -13.18 7.60 17.63
C VAL A 123 -14.35 7.50 16.66
N LYS A 124 -14.79 6.26 16.33
CA LYS A 124 -15.90 6.01 15.39
C LYS A 124 -17.19 6.76 15.72
N THR A 125 -17.43 7.04 17.01
CA THR A 125 -18.66 7.71 17.47
C THR A 125 -18.68 9.19 17.11
N MET A 126 -17.55 9.81 16.74
CA MET A 126 -17.49 11.19 16.25
C MET A 126 -18.42 11.39 15.04
N LEU A 127 -18.49 10.42 14.13
CA LEU A 127 -19.30 10.52 12.91
C LEU A 127 -20.82 10.48 13.17
N THR A 128 -21.25 9.96 14.32
CA THR A 128 -22.67 9.81 14.66
C THR A 128 -23.09 10.61 15.90
N ALA A 129 -22.15 11.25 16.58
CA ALA A 129 -22.39 12.03 17.78
C ALA A 129 -23.32 13.21 17.50
N VAL A 130 -24.28 13.45 18.41
CA VAL A 130 -25.23 14.57 18.33
C VAL A 130 -25.90 14.65 16.94
N LYS A 131 -26.36 13.49 16.44
CA LYS A 131 -27.01 13.35 15.12
C LYS A 131 -26.15 13.86 13.94
N GLY A 132 -24.83 13.80 14.05
CA GLY A 132 -23.92 14.22 12.97
C GLY A 132 -23.42 15.67 13.09
N TYR A 133 -23.88 16.45 14.06
CA TYR A 133 -23.53 17.87 14.18
C TYR A 133 -22.02 18.16 14.07
N PHE A 134 -21.18 17.39 14.77
CA PHE A 134 -19.73 17.61 14.76
C PHE A 134 -19.08 17.33 13.41
N ILE A 135 -19.46 16.24 12.75
CA ILE A 135 -18.92 15.94 11.43
C ILE A 135 -19.39 16.98 10.42
N ASP A 136 -20.65 17.44 10.51
CA ASP A 136 -21.18 18.49 9.63
C ASP A 136 -20.41 19.81 9.79
N GLN A 137 -20.07 20.20 11.03
CA GLN A 137 -19.25 21.40 11.28
C GLN A 137 -17.83 21.25 10.73
N ILE A 138 -17.21 20.07 10.91
CA ILE A 138 -15.87 19.78 10.39
C ILE A 138 -15.89 19.85 8.86
N VAL A 139 -16.79 19.11 8.20
CA VAL A 139 -16.92 19.09 6.74
C VAL A 139 -17.13 20.50 6.20
N LYS A 140 -18.09 21.24 6.75
CA LYS A 140 -18.39 22.61 6.32
C LYS A 140 -17.17 23.52 6.43
N LYS A 141 -16.41 23.46 7.54
CA LYS A 141 -15.21 24.30 7.70
C LYS A 141 -14.11 23.91 6.72
N ILE A 142 -13.90 22.60 6.48
CA ILE A 142 -12.92 22.10 5.52
C ILE A 142 -13.26 22.53 4.09
N GLU A 143 -14.54 22.45 3.70
CA GLU A 143 -15.01 22.89 2.38
C GLU A 143 -14.87 24.40 2.18
N LEU A 144 -15.17 25.20 3.22
CA LEU A 144 -14.96 26.66 3.19
C LEU A 144 -13.49 27.03 3.01
N MET A 145 -12.56 26.21 3.49
CA MET A 145 -11.13 26.37 3.29
C MET A 145 -10.66 25.90 1.89
N GLY A 146 -11.56 25.38 1.05
CA GLY A 146 -11.30 24.98 -0.33
C GLY A 146 -10.75 23.56 -0.52
N TYR A 147 -10.68 22.75 0.54
CA TYR A 147 -10.16 21.38 0.44
C TYR A 147 -11.22 20.41 -0.11
N LYS A 148 -10.75 19.39 -0.82
CA LYS A 148 -11.54 18.21 -1.17
C LYS A 148 -11.40 17.18 -0.06
N ILE A 149 -12.53 16.61 0.36
CA ILE A 149 -12.62 15.78 1.57
C ILE A 149 -13.06 14.35 1.25
N SER A 150 -12.53 13.40 2.02
CA SER A 150 -13.00 12.02 2.07
C SER A 150 -12.93 11.53 3.52
N TYR A 151 -13.99 10.86 3.99
CA TYR A 151 -14.03 10.38 5.36
C TYR A 151 -14.82 9.08 5.51
N GLY A 152 -14.59 8.39 6.61
CA GLY A 152 -15.22 7.10 6.89
C GLY A 152 -14.58 6.40 8.09
N VAL A 153 -14.93 5.12 8.28
CA VAL A 153 -14.42 4.32 9.39
C VAL A 153 -13.45 3.27 8.87
N LEU A 154 -12.24 3.26 9.41
CA LEU A 154 -11.26 2.19 9.23
C LEU A 154 -11.17 1.34 10.49
N ASN A 155 -11.13 0.02 10.35
CA ASN A 155 -10.86 -0.87 11.47
C ASN A 155 -9.44 -1.44 11.35
N ALA A 156 -8.62 -1.27 12.39
CA ALA A 156 -7.23 -1.73 12.40
C ALA A 156 -7.07 -3.22 12.00
N LYS A 157 -8.01 -4.08 12.39
CA LYS A 157 -7.96 -5.52 12.04
C LYS A 157 -7.93 -5.82 10.54
N ASP A 158 -8.48 -4.90 9.73
CA ASP A 158 -8.57 -5.05 8.28
C ASP A 158 -7.24 -4.69 7.58
N PHE A 159 -6.23 -4.27 8.36
CA PHE A 159 -4.91 -3.85 7.90
C PHE A 159 -3.78 -4.72 8.50
N GLY A 160 -4.08 -5.96 8.91
CA GLY A 160 -3.08 -6.87 9.49
C GLY A 160 -2.65 -6.51 10.92
N ILE A 161 -3.51 -5.81 11.67
CA ILE A 161 -3.26 -5.46 13.07
C ILE A 161 -4.09 -6.39 13.95
N PRO A 162 -3.52 -7.05 14.98
CA PRO A 162 -4.21 -8.05 15.79
C PRO A 162 -5.20 -7.45 16.82
N GLN A 163 -5.94 -6.41 16.43
CA GLN A 163 -6.87 -5.66 17.28
C GLN A 163 -8.04 -5.13 16.47
N SER A 164 -9.26 -5.35 16.96
CA SER A 164 -10.45 -4.64 16.47
C SER A 164 -10.50 -3.23 17.09
N ARG A 165 -10.15 -2.23 16.29
CA ARG A 165 -10.10 -0.80 16.67
C ARG A 165 -10.65 0.05 15.52
N PRO A 166 -11.97 0.31 15.50
CA PRO A 166 -12.57 1.21 14.52
C PRO A 166 -12.23 2.67 14.85
N ARG A 167 -11.81 3.43 13.83
CA ARG A 167 -11.47 4.85 13.87
C ARG A 167 -12.12 5.60 12.73
N ALA A 168 -12.67 6.78 13.04
CA ALA A 168 -13.08 7.74 12.06
C ALA A 168 -11.83 8.42 11.51
N ILE A 169 -11.66 8.43 10.20
CA ILE A 169 -10.55 9.07 9.51
C ILE A 169 -11.16 10.07 8.52
N ILE A 170 -10.64 11.29 8.55
CA ILE A 170 -10.98 12.37 7.61
C ILE A 170 -9.69 12.77 6.91
N ILE A 171 -9.65 12.65 5.59
CA ILE A 171 -8.54 13.06 4.73
C ILE A 171 -9.01 14.26 3.91
N ALA A 172 -8.23 15.34 3.92
CA ALA A 172 -8.53 16.56 3.18
C ALA A 172 -7.30 17.03 2.41
N HIS A 173 -7.44 17.19 1.10
CA HIS A 173 -6.36 17.60 0.18
C HIS A 173 -6.81 18.77 -0.70
N LYS A 174 -5.89 19.67 -1.04
CA LYS A 174 -6.22 20.91 -1.77
C LYS A 174 -6.89 20.66 -3.12
N GLU A 175 -6.43 19.67 -3.87
CA GLU A 175 -6.80 19.51 -5.28
C GLU A 175 -7.74 18.34 -5.57
N MET A 176 -7.77 17.30 -4.73
CA MET A 176 -8.42 16.03 -5.04
C MET A 176 -8.97 15.34 -3.79
N ALA A 177 -10.03 14.55 -3.95
CA ALA A 177 -10.53 13.71 -2.87
C ALA A 177 -9.71 12.41 -2.81
N VAL A 178 -8.92 12.24 -1.74
CA VAL A 178 -8.12 11.02 -1.52
C VAL A 178 -8.99 9.98 -0.79
N PRO A 179 -9.40 8.87 -1.43
CA PRO A 179 -10.22 7.87 -0.78
C PRO A 179 -9.51 7.20 0.40
N LEU A 180 -10.29 6.61 1.29
CA LEU A 180 -9.74 5.79 2.37
C LEU A 180 -9.15 4.48 1.83
N PRO A 181 -8.07 3.95 2.42
CA PRO A 181 -7.46 2.71 1.97
C PRO A 181 -8.44 1.53 2.10
N PRO A 182 -8.52 0.64 1.10
CA PRO A 182 -9.28 -0.59 1.23
C PRO A 182 -8.60 -1.58 2.19
N PRO A 183 -9.35 -2.53 2.79
CA PRO A 183 -8.78 -3.65 3.53
C PRO A 183 -7.70 -4.39 2.73
N ASN A 184 -6.59 -4.78 3.39
CA ASN A 184 -5.47 -5.43 2.71
C ASN A 184 -5.54 -6.96 2.67
N GLY A 185 -6.62 -7.55 3.24
CA GLY A 185 -6.84 -9.00 3.27
C GLY A 185 -5.94 -9.77 4.23
N ILE A 186 -5.07 -9.10 5.00
CA ILE A 186 -4.17 -9.73 5.96
C ILE A 186 -4.88 -9.85 7.31
N SER A 187 -4.96 -11.07 7.85
CA SER A 187 -5.47 -11.35 9.18
C SER A 187 -4.33 -11.74 10.12
N VAL A 188 -4.29 -11.15 11.31
CA VAL A 188 -3.29 -11.41 12.34
C VAL A 188 -4.02 -11.62 13.66
N THR A 189 -3.66 -12.67 14.40
CA THR A 189 -4.29 -13.03 15.68
C THR A 189 -3.47 -12.59 16.89
N VAL A 190 -4.05 -12.69 18.09
CA VAL A 190 -3.30 -12.48 19.35
C VAL A 190 -2.11 -13.44 19.42
N ARG A 191 -2.26 -14.69 19.00
CA ARG A 191 -1.16 -15.68 18.93
C ARG A 191 -0.04 -15.17 18.05
N ASP A 192 -0.37 -14.76 16.83
CA ASP A 192 0.60 -14.20 15.89
C ASP A 192 1.30 -12.95 16.42
N ALA A 193 0.75 -12.26 17.43
CA ALA A 193 1.31 -11.05 18.00
C ALA A 193 2.26 -11.30 19.17
N ILE A 194 1.89 -12.19 20.10
CA ILE A 194 2.55 -12.27 21.41
C ILE A 194 3.04 -13.68 21.82
N SER A 195 2.80 -14.74 21.02
CA SER A 195 3.15 -16.10 21.43
C SER A 195 4.65 -16.39 21.57
N ASP A 196 5.53 -15.59 20.94
CA ASP A 196 6.98 -15.68 21.11
C ASP A 196 7.49 -14.97 22.38
N LEU A 197 6.68 -14.14 23.03
CA LEU A 197 7.12 -13.41 24.23
C LEU A 197 7.28 -14.37 25.42
N ALA A 198 8.09 -13.97 26.39
CA ALA A 198 8.30 -14.75 27.59
C ALA A 198 7.01 -14.80 28.44
N TYR A 199 6.71 -15.96 29.01
CA TYR A 199 5.52 -16.12 29.84
C TYR A 199 5.83 -15.63 31.26
N LEU A 200 5.47 -14.38 31.53
CA LEU A 200 5.69 -13.73 32.82
C LEU A 200 4.52 -13.97 33.78
N ASN A 201 4.76 -14.23 35.07
CA ASN A 201 3.69 -14.15 36.08
C ASN A 201 3.44 -12.70 36.51
N SER A 202 2.47 -12.51 37.40
CA SER A 202 2.23 -11.19 38.02
C SER A 202 3.50 -10.71 38.73
N ALA A 203 3.87 -9.44 38.51
CA ALA A 203 5.10 -8.80 39.00
C ALA A 203 6.44 -9.28 38.39
N ASP A 204 6.42 -10.16 37.39
CA ASP A 204 7.63 -10.57 36.67
C ASP A 204 8.00 -9.61 35.52
N GLY A 205 9.23 -9.74 35.05
CA GLY A 205 9.75 -9.06 33.86
C GLY A 205 10.56 -7.80 34.19
N ASP A 206 11.29 -7.34 33.18
CA ASP A 206 12.23 -6.23 33.28
C ASP A 206 11.97 -5.17 32.21
N TYR A 207 12.47 -3.95 32.44
CA TYR A 207 12.37 -2.87 31.46
C TYR A 207 13.05 -3.23 30.14
N GLU A 208 14.17 -3.94 30.23
CA GLU A 208 14.98 -4.43 29.12
C GLU A 208 15.28 -5.91 29.35
N SER A 209 14.99 -6.76 28.37
CA SER A 209 15.22 -8.20 28.43
C SER A 209 15.68 -8.77 27.08
N GLN A 210 16.24 -9.98 27.11
CA GLN A 210 16.58 -10.72 25.90
C GLN A 210 15.36 -11.47 25.37
N TYR A 211 15.31 -11.70 24.05
CA TYR A 211 14.32 -12.60 23.48
C TYR A 211 14.66 -14.04 23.85
N ILE A 212 13.80 -14.66 24.65
CA ILE A 212 13.97 -16.07 25.07
C ILE A 212 13.55 -17.01 23.93
N ASN A 213 12.40 -16.74 23.30
CA ASN A 213 11.89 -17.58 22.22
C ASN A 213 12.17 -16.96 20.83
N ASN A 214 12.18 -17.82 19.81
CA ASN A 214 12.22 -17.39 18.41
C ASN A 214 10.85 -16.88 17.94
N ALA A 215 10.85 -15.99 16.94
CA ALA A 215 9.61 -15.58 16.28
C ALA A 215 8.96 -16.76 15.55
N GLN A 216 7.65 -16.92 15.73
CA GLN A 216 6.82 -18.01 15.22
C GLN A 216 5.90 -17.57 14.08
N SER A 217 5.65 -16.25 13.93
CA SER A 217 4.82 -15.68 12.86
C SER A 217 5.57 -14.63 12.03
N GLU A 218 5.10 -14.36 10.82
CA GLU A 218 5.62 -13.24 10.00
C GLU A 218 5.38 -11.88 10.68
N TYR A 219 4.31 -11.75 11.45
CA TYR A 219 4.03 -10.55 12.22
C TYR A 219 5.06 -10.31 13.32
N GLN A 220 5.46 -11.35 14.05
CA GLN A 220 6.50 -11.26 15.09
C GLN A 220 7.86 -10.91 14.46
N LYS A 221 8.20 -11.51 13.32
CA LYS A 221 9.41 -11.15 12.57
C LYS A 221 9.38 -9.67 12.16
N LEU A 222 8.23 -9.16 11.72
CA LEU A 222 8.05 -7.75 11.39
C LEU A 222 8.22 -6.85 12.62
N MET A 223 7.58 -7.17 13.75
CA MET A 223 7.67 -6.36 14.98
C MET A 223 9.09 -6.35 15.55
N ARG A 224 9.80 -7.47 15.49
CA ARG A 224 11.20 -7.58 15.95
C ARG A 224 12.22 -6.93 15.03
N LYS A 225 11.86 -6.59 13.79
CA LYS A 225 12.82 -6.11 12.78
C LYS A 225 13.57 -4.87 13.29
N GLY A 226 14.90 -5.02 13.40
CA GLY A 226 15.79 -3.95 13.88
C GLY A 226 15.81 -3.77 15.41
N SER A 227 15.24 -4.70 16.19
CA SER A 227 15.35 -4.72 17.64
C SER A 227 16.19 -5.90 18.11
N LEU A 228 17.29 -5.63 18.82
CA LEU A 228 18.15 -6.67 19.40
C LEU A 228 17.68 -7.14 20.78
N LYS A 229 16.99 -6.26 21.51
CA LYS A 229 16.46 -6.50 22.85
C LYS A 229 14.95 -6.25 22.88
N LEU A 230 14.31 -6.72 23.93
CA LEU A 230 12.89 -6.51 24.21
C LEU A 230 12.75 -5.46 25.31
N PHE A 231 11.91 -4.44 25.06
CA PHE A 231 11.65 -3.37 26.03
C PHE A 231 10.19 -3.35 26.48
N ASN A 232 9.95 -2.83 27.68
CA ASN A 232 8.61 -2.62 28.27
C ASN A 232 7.79 -3.92 28.48
N HIS A 233 8.45 -5.08 28.56
CA HIS A 233 7.79 -6.36 28.84
C HIS A 233 7.82 -6.65 30.35
N ILE A 234 7.01 -5.88 31.09
CA ILE A 234 6.88 -5.97 32.55
C ILE A 234 5.41 -6.24 32.89
N ALA A 235 5.16 -7.25 33.71
CA ALA A 235 3.84 -7.56 34.21
C ALA A 235 3.45 -6.67 35.40
N THR A 236 2.18 -6.25 35.44
CA THR A 236 1.62 -5.59 36.62
C THR A 236 1.73 -6.50 37.85
N LYS A 237 2.14 -5.92 38.99
CA LYS A 237 1.96 -6.54 40.31
C LYS A 237 0.50 -6.45 40.74
N HIS A 238 -0.24 -7.54 40.57
CA HIS A 238 -1.63 -7.65 41.02
C HIS A 238 -1.71 -7.98 42.51
N SER A 239 -2.81 -7.61 43.17
CA SER A 239 -3.07 -8.04 44.54
C SER A 239 -3.42 -9.53 44.58
N VAL A 240 -3.28 -10.15 45.76
CA VAL A 240 -3.65 -11.55 45.98
C VAL A 240 -5.11 -11.81 45.57
N ASP A 241 -6.03 -10.90 45.90
CA ASP A 241 -7.44 -11.03 45.53
C ASP A 241 -7.67 -11.03 44.01
N VAL A 242 -6.94 -10.18 43.28
CA VAL A 242 -7.02 -10.15 41.81
C VAL A 242 -6.50 -11.46 41.22
N ILE A 243 -5.39 -11.99 41.75
CA ILE A 243 -4.82 -13.27 41.31
C ILE A 243 -5.79 -14.42 41.61
N ASN A 244 -6.36 -14.46 42.82
CA ASN A 244 -7.36 -15.45 43.21
C ASN A 244 -8.59 -15.43 42.28
N LYS A 245 -9.08 -14.23 41.92
CA LYS A 245 -10.15 -14.11 40.93
C LYS A 245 -9.73 -14.63 39.56
N LEU A 246 -8.52 -14.30 39.09
CA LEU A 246 -8.03 -14.76 37.79
C LEU A 246 -7.84 -16.28 37.74
N ASN A 247 -7.41 -16.91 38.83
CA ASN A 247 -7.29 -18.37 38.95
C ASN A 247 -8.62 -19.10 38.71
N LEU A 248 -9.75 -18.46 39.04
CA LEU A 248 -11.09 -19.01 38.83
C LEU A 248 -11.59 -18.86 37.39
N ILE A 249 -10.94 -18.03 36.58
CA ILE A 249 -11.32 -17.78 35.19
C ILE A 249 -10.47 -18.68 34.29
N PRO A 250 -11.05 -19.70 33.64
CA PRO A 250 -10.32 -20.59 32.73
C PRO A 250 -9.67 -19.81 31.58
N PRO A 251 -8.63 -20.37 30.91
CA PRO A 251 -8.03 -19.76 29.73
C PRO A 251 -9.06 -19.36 28.66
N GLU A 252 -8.84 -18.21 28.02
CA GLU A 252 -9.68 -17.65 26.95
C GLU A 252 -11.16 -17.37 27.32
N CYS A 253 -11.52 -17.46 28.61
CA CYS A 253 -12.85 -17.15 29.16
C CYS A 253 -12.90 -15.76 29.85
N GLY A 254 -14.06 -15.39 30.40
CA GLY A 254 -14.26 -14.14 31.13
C GLY A 254 -14.97 -14.28 32.48
N LYS A 255 -15.51 -13.16 32.97
CA LYS A 255 -16.15 -13.08 34.30
C LYS A 255 -17.35 -13.99 34.49
N GLU A 256 -17.90 -14.59 33.44
CA GLU A 256 -19.01 -15.54 33.52
C GLU A 256 -18.70 -16.74 34.43
N TYR A 257 -17.42 -17.04 34.66
CA TYR A 257 -16.95 -18.08 35.59
C TYR A 257 -16.74 -17.60 37.04
N LEU A 258 -16.97 -16.32 37.33
CA LEU A 258 -16.95 -15.79 38.69
C LEU A 258 -18.34 -15.92 39.34
N SER A 259 -18.38 -16.12 40.66
CA SER A 259 -19.63 -16.01 41.43
C SER A 259 -20.16 -14.57 41.42
N GLU A 260 -21.46 -14.37 41.67
CA GLU A 260 -22.07 -13.03 41.72
C GLU A 260 -21.42 -12.12 42.78
N GLU A 261 -21.04 -12.68 43.92
CA GLU A 261 -20.29 -11.96 44.96
C GLU A 261 -18.94 -11.44 44.44
N LEU A 262 -18.19 -12.27 43.70
CA LEU A 262 -16.88 -11.90 43.16
C LEU A 262 -16.97 -10.94 41.97
N LYS A 263 -18.08 -10.97 41.23
CA LYS A 263 -18.40 -10.00 40.16
C LYS A 263 -18.63 -8.60 40.73
N GLY A 264 -19.28 -8.49 41.90
CA GLY A 264 -19.60 -7.21 42.54
C GLY A 264 -20.39 -6.26 41.62
N ASN A 265 -20.17 -4.95 41.73
CA ASN A 265 -20.91 -3.92 40.99
C ASN A 265 -20.47 -3.73 39.51
N GLN A 266 -19.84 -4.74 38.90
CA GLN A 266 -19.24 -4.62 37.55
C GLN A 266 -20.29 -4.69 36.43
N LYS A 267 -20.62 -3.53 35.86
CA LYS A 267 -21.72 -3.37 34.87
C LYS A 267 -21.40 -3.86 33.44
N PHE A 268 -20.14 -3.95 33.05
CA PHE A 268 -19.77 -4.28 31.66
C PHE A 268 -19.42 -5.75 31.48
N ASN A 269 -19.99 -6.41 30.47
CA ASN A 269 -19.77 -7.85 30.20
C ASN A 269 -18.31 -8.21 29.91
N THR A 270 -17.52 -7.25 29.43
CA THR A 270 -16.13 -7.48 29.03
C THR A 270 -15.13 -7.47 30.18
N THR A 271 -15.50 -7.05 31.40
CA THR A 271 -14.56 -7.00 32.53
C THR A 271 -14.10 -8.38 32.94
N TRP A 272 -12.84 -8.49 33.37
CA TRP A 272 -12.16 -9.76 33.66
C TRP A 272 -12.09 -10.74 32.49
N GLY A 273 -12.22 -10.25 31.25
CA GLY A 273 -12.05 -11.08 30.07
C GLY A 273 -10.58 -11.41 29.81
N ARG A 274 -10.31 -12.66 29.43
CA ARG A 274 -9.05 -13.08 28.80
C ARG A 274 -9.10 -12.87 27.29
N LEU A 275 -7.97 -12.48 26.73
CA LEU A 275 -7.78 -12.50 25.29
C LEU A 275 -7.90 -13.94 24.76
N LYS A 276 -8.29 -14.07 23.48
CA LYS A 276 -8.37 -15.36 22.79
C LYS A 276 -7.25 -15.46 21.78
N TRP A 277 -6.56 -16.59 21.74
CA TRP A 277 -5.34 -16.77 20.95
C TRP A 277 -5.60 -16.62 19.45
N ASN A 278 -6.66 -17.27 18.96
CA ASN A 278 -6.92 -17.41 17.53
C ASN A 278 -7.90 -16.36 16.99
N THR A 279 -8.06 -15.23 17.71
CA THR A 279 -8.85 -14.08 17.25
C THR A 279 -8.04 -12.79 17.38
N THR A 280 -8.59 -11.67 16.90
CA THR A 280 -8.05 -10.34 17.21
C THR A 280 -8.42 -9.93 18.62
N SER A 281 -7.62 -9.06 19.25
CA SER A 281 -7.95 -8.49 20.55
C SER A 281 -9.10 -7.47 20.42
N SER A 282 -9.80 -7.21 21.53
CA SER A 282 -10.62 -6.00 21.64
C SER A 282 -9.74 -4.75 21.62
N THR A 283 -10.36 -3.58 21.49
CA THR A 283 -9.65 -2.29 21.54
C THR A 283 -8.83 -2.19 22.83
N ILE A 284 -7.52 -1.98 22.67
CA ILE A 284 -6.61 -1.71 23.78
C ILE A 284 -6.91 -0.30 24.29
N ASP A 285 -7.35 -0.20 25.55
CA ASP A 285 -7.72 1.05 26.21
C ASP A 285 -6.58 1.58 27.11
N THR A 286 -6.77 2.72 27.76
CA THR A 286 -5.70 3.36 28.56
C THR A 286 -5.45 2.70 29.92
N ARG A 287 -6.17 1.62 30.24
CA ARG A 287 -6.11 0.88 31.50
C ARG A 287 -6.09 -0.64 31.26
N PHE A 288 -5.40 -1.05 30.19
CA PHE A 288 -5.19 -2.47 29.85
C PHE A 288 -4.37 -3.22 30.90
N ASP A 289 -3.72 -2.51 31.82
CA ASP A 289 -2.95 -3.08 32.92
C ASP A 289 -3.83 -3.61 34.07
N THR A 290 -5.15 -3.39 33.97
CA THR A 290 -6.14 -3.68 35.01
C THR A 290 -7.15 -4.73 34.50
N PRO A 291 -7.15 -5.98 35.04
CA PRO A 291 -8.06 -7.05 34.57
C PRO A 291 -9.55 -6.70 34.71
N SER A 292 -9.90 -5.91 35.73
CA SER A 292 -11.28 -5.48 35.96
C SER A 292 -11.80 -4.45 34.95
N ASN A 293 -10.97 -4.01 34.00
CA ASN A 293 -11.37 -3.05 32.96
C ASN A 293 -11.28 -3.68 31.57
N GLY A 294 -12.30 -4.45 31.16
CA GLY A 294 -12.37 -5.04 29.82
C GLY A 294 -11.58 -6.34 29.63
N THR A 295 -11.46 -6.77 28.38
CA THR A 295 -10.80 -8.04 27.97
C THR A 295 -9.31 -7.82 27.82
N ASN A 296 -8.63 -7.64 28.95
CA ASN A 296 -7.23 -7.21 29.01
C ASN A 296 -6.31 -8.21 29.72
N THR A 297 -6.79 -9.42 30.00
CA THR A 297 -6.02 -10.49 30.66
C THR A 297 -5.32 -11.36 29.62
N HIS A 298 -4.10 -11.83 29.92
CA HIS A 298 -3.39 -12.80 29.08
C HIS A 298 -4.27 -14.04 28.82
N PRO A 299 -4.21 -14.66 27.63
CA PRO A 299 -5.05 -15.81 27.29
C PRO A 299 -4.99 -16.95 28.32
N GLU A 300 -3.82 -17.18 28.92
CA GLU A 300 -3.59 -18.30 29.85
C GLU A 300 -3.08 -17.87 31.24
N LEU A 301 -2.42 -16.72 31.36
CA LEU A 301 -1.67 -16.36 32.57
C LEU A 301 -2.54 -15.50 33.48
N ASN A 302 -2.33 -15.60 34.80
CA ASN A 302 -3.13 -14.89 35.81
C ASN A 302 -2.66 -13.45 36.01
N ARG A 303 -2.60 -12.70 34.90
CA ARG A 303 -2.25 -11.28 34.86
C ARG A 303 -2.88 -10.56 33.67
N ALA A 304 -3.03 -9.25 33.81
CA ALA A 304 -3.20 -8.35 32.67
C ALA A 304 -2.04 -8.47 31.66
N ILE A 305 -2.30 -8.08 30.41
CA ILE A 305 -1.25 -7.97 29.40
C ILE A 305 -0.21 -6.92 29.77
N THR A 306 1.04 -7.17 29.38
CA THR A 306 2.16 -6.24 29.57
C THR A 306 2.08 -5.06 28.59
N PRO A 307 2.77 -3.93 28.86
CA PRO A 307 2.86 -2.84 27.89
C PRO A 307 3.39 -3.27 26.53
N ARG A 308 4.40 -4.16 26.49
CA ARG A 308 4.92 -4.71 25.22
C ARG A 308 3.89 -5.54 24.46
N GLU A 309 3.15 -6.41 25.14
CA GLU A 309 2.06 -7.18 24.52
C GLU A 309 0.99 -6.23 23.95
N ALA A 310 0.58 -5.22 24.71
CA ALA A 310 -0.36 -4.20 24.26
C ALA A 310 0.18 -3.39 23.06
N ALA A 311 1.46 -3.01 23.08
CA ALA A 311 2.13 -2.30 21.99
C ALA A 311 2.15 -3.12 20.70
N ARG A 312 2.47 -4.42 20.78
CA ARG A 312 2.38 -5.33 19.64
C ARG A 312 0.94 -5.52 19.15
N LEU A 313 -0.04 -5.60 20.04
CA LEU A 313 -1.46 -5.62 19.62
C LEU A 313 -1.90 -4.33 18.91
N GLN A 314 -1.15 -3.24 19.08
CA GLN A 314 -1.31 -1.98 18.35
C GLN A 314 -0.32 -1.83 17.19
N SER A 315 0.44 -2.86 16.80
CA SER A 315 1.45 -2.82 15.73
C SER A 315 2.64 -1.87 15.93
N PHE A 316 2.97 -1.54 17.18
CA PHE A 316 4.26 -0.92 17.47
C PHE A 316 5.38 -1.95 17.34
N PRO A 317 6.45 -1.66 16.60
CA PRO A 317 7.60 -2.54 16.56
C PRO A 317 8.32 -2.56 17.92
N ASP A 318 9.11 -3.60 18.16
CA ASP A 318 9.79 -3.81 19.43
C ASP A 318 10.91 -2.79 19.70
N LYS A 319 11.45 -2.19 18.64
CA LYS A 319 12.37 -1.05 18.74
C LYS A 319 11.71 0.25 19.18
N PHE A 320 10.37 0.33 19.17
CA PHE A 320 9.65 1.48 19.69
C PHE A 320 9.56 1.37 21.21
N ILE A 321 10.19 2.29 21.93
CA ILE A 321 10.36 2.22 23.38
C ILE A 321 9.52 3.29 24.06
N PHE A 322 8.67 2.87 25.00
CA PHE A 322 7.85 3.77 25.81
C PHE A 322 8.58 4.17 27.09
N THR A 323 8.43 5.44 27.47
CA THR A 323 9.04 6.04 28.67
C THR A 323 7.97 6.67 29.57
N GLY A 324 8.32 6.87 30.85
CA GLY A 324 7.42 7.39 31.87
C GLY A 324 6.94 6.33 32.86
N SER A 325 6.02 6.73 33.73
CA SER A 325 5.38 5.83 34.69
C SER A 325 4.49 4.82 33.98
N LYS A 326 4.20 3.71 34.66
CA LYS A 326 3.29 2.66 34.15
C LYS A 326 1.96 3.22 33.64
N THR A 327 1.34 4.14 34.39
CA THR A 327 0.06 4.75 34.00
C THR A 327 0.19 5.63 32.76
N GLU A 328 1.30 6.35 32.61
CA GLU A 328 1.57 7.15 31.41
C GLU A 328 1.79 6.27 30.20
N ILE A 329 2.58 5.19 30.32
CA ILE A 329 2.79 4.22 29.24
C ILE A 329 1.47 3.58 28.79
N CYS A 330 0.59 3.19 29.73
CA CYS A 330 -0.72 2.66 29.38
C CYS A 330 -1.59 3.67 28.63
N LYS A 331 -1.57 4.95 29.02
CA LYS A 331 -2.26 6.03 28.29
C LYS A 331 -1.68 6.24 26.90
N GLN A 332 -0.36 6.30 26.79
CA GLN A 332 0.37 6.48 25.52
C GLN A 332 -0.02 5.39 24.52
N ILE A 333 0.06 4.12 24.91
CA ILE A 333 -0.32 2.99 24.05
C ILE A 333 -1.82 3.05 23.76
N GLY A 334 -2.68 3.13 24.78
CA GLY A 334 -4.14 3.10 24.62
C GLY A 334 -4.71 4.19 23.71
N ASN A 335 -4.10 5.38 23.71
CA ASN A 335 -4.53 6.52 22.90
C ASN A 335 -3.98 6.51 21.47
N ALA A 336 -2.89 5.78 21.20
CA ALA A 336 -2.21 5.85 19.93
C ALA A 336 -3.06 5.39 18.73
N VAL A 337 -2.67 5.89 17.54
CA VAL A 337 -3.02 5.29 16.25
C VAL A 337 -2.02 4.15 15.99
N PRO A 338 -2.49 2.94 15.64
CA PRO A 338 -1.61 1.84 15.26
C PRO A 338 -0.67 2.20 14.08
N PRO A 339 0.65 2.01 14.19
CA PRO A 339 1.58 2.39 13.12
C PRO A 339 1.29 1.75 11.75
N LEU A 340 0.83 0.49 11.69
CA LEU A 340 0.48 -0.12 10.41
C LEU A 340 -0.79 0.46 9.77
N LEU A 341 -1.71 1.02 10.57
CA LEU A 341 -2.90 1.71 10.05
C LEU A 341 -2.49 3.05 9.44
N ALA A 342 -1.65 3.80 10.15
CA ALA A 342 -1.04 5.03 9.65
C ALA A 342 -0.26 4.79 8.35
N LYS A 343 0.54 3.71 8.28
CA LYS A 343 1.24 3.30 7.06
C LYS A 343 0.28 2.99 5.91
N ALA A 344 -0.82 2.30 6.17
CA ALA A 344 -1.81 1.98 5.14
C ALA A 344 -2.46 3.25 4.56
N ILE A 345 -2.75 4.24 5.40
CA ILE A 345 -3.23 5.56 4.97
C ILE A 345 -2.17 6.27 4.12
N GLY A 346 -0.91 6.28 4.56
CA GLY A 346 0.20 6.88 3.80
C GLY A 346 0.40 6.24 2.42
N LEU A 347 0.32 4.91 2.32
CA LEU A 347 0.42 4.20 1.04
C LEU A 347 -0.70 4.56 0.07
N GLU A 348 -1.93 4.73 0.56
CA GLU A 348 -3.06 5.14 -0.28
C GLU A 348 -2.90 6.58 -0.77
N ILE A 349 -2.44 7.49 0.09
CA ILE A 349 -2.11 8.86 -0.32
C ILE A 349 -1.09 8.85 -1.46
N LEU A 350 0.01 8.11 -1.30
CA LEU A 350 1.03 8.02 -2.36
C LEU A 350 0.47 7.41 -3.64
N ARG A 351 -0.38 6.38 -3.54
CA ARG A 351 -1.02 5.74 -4.69
C ARG A 351 -1.87 6.73 -5.49
N GLN A 352 -2.61 7.60 -4.80
CA GLN A 352 -3.48 8.61 -5.44
C GLN A 352 -2.71 9.77 -6.03
N LEU A 353 -1.56 10.11 -5.44
CA LEU A 353 -0.68 11.16 -5.92
C LEU A 353 0.33 10.69 -6.96
N LYS A 354 0.40 9.37 -7.25
CA LYS A 354 1.22 8.86 -8.35
C LYS A 354 0.68 9.46 -9.65
N PRO A 355 1.54 10.07 -10.48
CA PRO A 355 1.11 10.56 -11.78
C PRO A 355 0.73 9.37 -12.66
N SER A 356 -0.42 9.45 -13.32
CA SER A 356 -0.89 8.46 -14.31
C SER A 356 -0.02 8.42 -15.58
N SER A 357 0.93 9.34 -15.72
CA SER A 357 1.90 9.36 -16.81
C SER A 357 3.28 9.83 -16.34
N ILE A 358 4.32 9.28 -16.95
CA ILE A 358 5.72 9.64 -16.68
C ILE A 358 6.35 10.03 -18.01
N ILE A 359 6.94 11.22 -18.05
CA ILE A 359 7.56 11.79 -19.25
C ILE A 359 9.06 11.93 -18.96
N GLY A 360 9.88 11.17 -19.70
CA GLY A 360 11.33 11.32 -19.77
C GLY A 360 11.76 12.12 -21.01
N SER A 361 13.06 12.29 -21.25
CA SER A 361 13.53 13.07 -22.42
C SER A 361 13.17 12.43 -23.76
N ASN A 362 13.12 11.10 -23.82
CA ASN A 362 12.88 10.32 -25.03
C ASN A 362 11.75 9.30 -24.88
N TYR A 363 11.01 9.33 -23.77
CA TYR A 363 9.86 8.45 -23.60
C TYR A 363 8.70 9.13 -22.88
N GLN A 364 7.52 8.57 -23.09
CA GLN A 364 6.32 8.86 -22.33
C GLN A 364 5.60 7.54 -22.03
N ILE A 365 5.29 7.27 -20.77
CA ILE A 365 4.55 6.07 -20.38
C ILE A 365 3.31 6.42 -19.58
N HIS A 366 2.25 5.62 -19.73
CA HIS A 366 0.95 5.85 -19.10
C HIS A 366 0.47 4.62 -18.32
N ASN A 367 0.02 4.81 -17.09
CA ASN A 367 -0.78 3.83 -16.36
C ASN A 367 -2.26 4.12 -16.62
N ALA A 368 -2.79 3.55 -17.69
CA ALA A 368 -4.13 3.87 -18.17
C ALA A 368 -4.70 2.77 -19.08
N ASN A 369 -5.98 2.89 -19.39
CA ASN A 369 -6.58 2.10 -20.45
C ASN A 369 -6.03 2.55 -21.81
N SER A 370 -5.49 1.60 -22.59
CA SER A 370 -4.94 1.89 -23.92
C SER A 370 -5.96 2.56 -24.85
N TYR A 371 -7.25 2.19 -24.80
CA TYR A 371 -8.27 2.83 -25.64
C TYR A 371 -8.42 4.33 -25.35
N GLU A 372 -8.31 4.75 -24.08
CA GLU A 372 -8.42 6.16 -23.68
C GLU A 372 -7.24 6.96 -24.21
N ILE A 373 -6.01 6.50 -23.95
CA ILE A 373 -4.80 7.19 -24.40
C ILE A 373 -4.75 7.24 -25.93
N ILE A 374 -5.14 6.17 -26.62
CA ILE A 374 -5.16 6.16 -28.10
C ILE A 374 -6.17 7.18 -28.65
N ASN A 375 -7.36 7.29 -28.04
CA ASN A 375 -8.34 8.30 -28.43
C ASN A 375 -7.80 9.73 -28.20
N ASP A 376 -7.07 9.95 -27.11
CA ASP A 376 -6.41 11.24 -26.84
C ASP A 376 -5.32 11.53 -27.88
N LEU A 377 -4.48 10.55 -28.23
CA LEU A 377 -3.46 10.70 -29.27
C LEU A 377 -4.08 11.03 -30.63
N ILE A 378 -5.18 10.36 -31.00
CA ILE A 378 -5.91 10.63 -32.24
C ILE A 378 -6.49 12.05 -32.22
N SER A 379 -7.12 12.45 -31.12
CA SER A 379 -7.76 13.77 -30.96
C SER A 379 -6.74 14.91 -31.02
N ASN A 380 -5.53 14.67 -30.50
CA ASN A 380 -4.41 15.61 -30.58
C ASN A 380 -3.62 15.52 -31.90
N ASN A 381 -4.10 14.72 -32.87
CA ASN A 381 -3.46 14.50 -34.17
C ASN A 381 -1.98 14.05 -34.06
N LEU A 382 -1.62 13.34 -32.99
CA LEU A 382 -0.29 12.76 -32.83
C LEU A 382 -0.15 11.57 -33.77
N LYS A 383 1.02 11.46 -34.40
CA LYS A 383 1.38 10.31 -35.24
C LYS A 383 2.63 9.62 -34.71
N VAL A 384 2.71 8.32 -34.93
CA VAL A 384 3.85 7.47 -34.56
C VAL A 384 4.44 6.81 -35.80
N ASP A 385 5.73 6.51 -35.76
CA ASP A 385 6.41 5.87 -36.88
C ASP A 385 6.15 4.36 -36.88
N HIS A 386 6.14 3.76 -35.69
CA HIS A 386 5.99 2.33 -35.54
C HIS A 386 5.08 1.95 -34.37
N ILE A 387 4.36 0.85 -34.53
CA ILE A 387 3.65 0.18 -33.44
C ILE A 387 4.29 -1.20 -33.24
N ILE A 388 4.85 -1.48 -32.07
CA ILE A 388 5.47 -2.77 -31.77
C ILE A 388 4.90 -3.24 -30.44
N THR A 389 4.17 -4.35 -30.44
CA THR A 389 3.35 -4.72 -29.27
C THR A 389 3.04 -6.21 -29.16
N ASP A 390 2.74 -6.64 -27.94
CA ASP A 390 2.36 -8.01 -27.54
C ASP A 390 1.01 -7.95 -26.79
N PRO A 391 -0.13 -7.90 -27.51
CA PRO A 391 -1.44 -7.74 -26.90
C PRO A 391 -1.88 -9.01 -26.14
N PRO A 392 -2.90 -8.91 -25.26
CA PRO A 392 -3.53 -10.09 -24.66
C PRO A 392 -4.14 -11.03 -25.71
N TYR A 393 -4.21 -12.34 -25.40
CA TYR A 393 -4.62 -13.38 -26.37
C TYR A 393 -5.77 -14.28 -25.88
N ASN A 394 -6.38 -14.01 -24.72
CA ASN A 394 -7.42 -14.84 -24.12
C ASN A 394 -6.97 -16.30 -23.88
N ILE A 395 -5.75 -16.49 -23.38
CA ILE A 395 -5.18 -17.82 -23.13
C ILE A 395 -5.49 -18.28 -21.70
N SER A 396 -5.72 -17.35 -20.78
CA SER A 396 -6.08 -17.62 -19.39
C SER A 396 -7.37 -18.42 -19.30
N LYS A 397 -7.30 -19.60 -18.68
CA LYS A 397 -8.45 -20.49 -18.50
C LYS A 397 -8.47 -21.06 -17.09
N PRO A 398 -9.63 -21.04 -16.40
CA PRO A 398 -9.79 -21.80 -15.16
C PRO A 398 -9.63 -23.28 -15.50
N ASN A 399 -8.66 -23.95 -14.87
CA ASN A 399 -8.41 -25.36 -15.10
C ASN A 399 -8.06 -26.06 -13.78
N ASN A 400 -8.76 -27.15 -13.47
CA ASN A 400 -8.62 -27.93 -12.22
C ASN A 400 -7.49 -28.97 -12.25
N PHE A 401 -6.57 -28.92 -13.22
CA PHE A 401 -5.53 -29.94 -13.39
C PHE A 401 -4.13 -29.40 -13.10
N SER A 402 -3.44 -30.04 -12.13
CA SER A 402 -1.98 -29.92 -11.96
C SER A 402 -1.30 -30.94 -12.87
N THR A 403 -0.34 -30.50 -13.69
CA THR A 403 0.30 -31.36 -14.71
C THR A 403 1.69 -31.86 -14.32
N LEU A 404 2.25 -31.41 -13.19
CA LEU A 404 3.56 -31.82 -12.69
C LEU A 404 3.54 -31.86 -11.15
N ALA A 405 3.82 -33.03 -10.56
CA ALA A 405 3.86 -33.22 -9.10
C ALA A 405 4.90 -32.32 -8.39
N SER A 406 5.91 -31.84 -9.11
CA SER A 406 6.95 -30.92 -8.62
C SER A 406 6.63 -29.43 -8.79
N ALA A 407 5.61 -29.08 -9.58
CA ALA A 407 5.21 -27.69 -9.79
C ALA A 407 3.88 -27.45 -9.06
N LYS A 408 3.90 -26.67 -7.98
CA LYS A 408 2.69 -26.11 -7.35
C LYS A 408 1.98 -25.12 -8.30
N ARG A 409 1.50 -25.56 -9.46
CA ARG A 409 0.72 -24.76 -10.40
C ARG A 409 -0.68 -25.35 -10.55
N GLN A 410 -1.65 -24.56 -10.08
CA GLN A 410 -3.05 -24.69 -10.45
C GLN A 410 -3.27 -23.84 -11.72
N GLY A 411 -3.64 -24.46 -12.84
CA GLY A 411 -4.11 -23.75 -14.04
C GLY A 411 -3.07 -22.95 -14.85
N ILE A 412 -3.55 -22.35 -15.94
CA ILE A 412 -2.86 -21.30 -16.73
C ILE A 412 -3.66 -20.03 -16.49
N ASP A 413 -3.28 -19.26 -15.47
CA ASP A 413 -3.84 -17.93 -15.16
C ASP A 413 -2.73 -16.89 -15.33
N PHE A 414 -2.84 -16.07 -16.36
CA PHE A 414 -1.90 -14.97 -16.63
C PHE A 414 -2.36 -13.64 -16.01
N GLY A 415 -3.61 -13.57 -15.52
CA GLY A 415 -4.24 -12.40 -14.93
C GLY A 415 -5.57 -12.03 -15.58
N LYS A 416 -6.36 -11.19 -14.91
CA LYS A 416 -7.68 -10.72 -15.39
C LYS A 416 -7.62 -9.97 -16.73
N TRP A 417 -6.48 -9.37 -17.06
CA TRP A 417 -6.25 -8.62 -18.31
C TRP A 417 -6.27 -9.52 -19.57
N ASP A 418 -6.15 -10.85 -19.41
CA ASP A 418 -6.18 -11.84 -20.49
C ASP A 418 -7.51 -12.61 -20.51
N ILE A 419 -8.57 -12.10 -19.89
CA ILE A 419 -9.91 -12.69 -19.90
C ILE A 419 -10.83 -11.76 -20.69
N ASP A 420 -11.53 -12.31 -21.70
CA ASP A 420 -12.51 -11.60 -22.54
C ASP A 420 -11.97 -10.36 -23.31
N PHE A 421 -10.67 -10.30 -23.59
CA PHE A 421 -10.06 -9.25 -24.42
C PHE A 421 -10.55 -9.32 -25.87
N ASP A 422 -10.88 -8.17 -26.48
CA ASP A 422 -11.21 -8.12 -27.89
C ASP A 422 -9.95 -8.20 -28.74
N LEU A 423 -9.76 -9.33 -29.42
CA LEU A 423 -8.54 -9.63 -30.17
C LEU A 423 -8.29 -8.70 -31.36
N VAL A 424 -9.31 -8.06 -31.94
CA VAL A 424 -9.17 -7.39 -33.25
C VAL A 424 -9.73 -5.98 -33.32
N SER A 425 -10.73 -5.58 -32.52
CA SER A 425 -11.38 -4.26 -32.71
C SER A 425 -10.46 -3.06 -32.49
N TRP A 426 -9.41 -3.23 -31.68
CA TRP A 426 -8.42 -2.19 -31.43
C TRP A 426 -7.52 -1.91 -32.64
N ILE A 427 -7.36 -2.85 -33.57
CA ILE A 427 -6.36 -2.75 -34.65
C ILE A 427 -6.61 -1.51 -35.51
N LYS A 428 -7.84 -1.33 -36.00
CA LYS A 428 -8.18 -0.22 -36.91
C LYS A 428 -7.90 1.18 -36.33
N PRO A 429 -8.40 1.55 -35.12
CA PRO A 429 -8.09 2.86 -34.55
C PRO A 429 -6.59 3.05 -34.32
N TYR A 430 -5.85 2.00 -33.95
CA TYR A 430 -4.44 2.14 -33.59
C TYR A 430 -3.59 2.28 -34.85
N MET A 431 -3.88 1.53 -35.92
CA MET A 431 -3.22 1.68 -37.23
C MET A 431 -3.48 3.05 -37.88
N SER A 432 -4.46 3.82 -37.40
CA SER A 432 -4.69 5.21 -37.86
C SER A 432 -3.63 6.19 -37.35
N LEU A 433 -2.93 5.88 -36.26
CA LEU A 433 -1.84 6.69 -35.70
C LEU A 433 -0.54 6.58 -36.50
N LEU A 434 -0.37 5.53 -37.31
CA LEU A 434 0.85 5.34 -38.10
C LEU A 434 1.02 6.44 -39.14
N ASN A 435 2.26 6.95 -39.24
CA ASN A 435 2.71 7.79 -40.33
C ASN A 435 2.58 7.09 -41.70
N LYS A 436 2.68 7.85 -42.80
CA LYS A 436 2.58 7.33 -44.18
C LYS A 436 3.53 6.15 -44.46
N ASN A 437 4.71 6.17 -43.86
CA ASN A 437 5.74 5.13 -44.01
C ASN A 437 5.82 4.18 -42.81
N GLY A 438 4.82 4.23 -41.93
CA GLY A 438 4.84 3.52 -40.68
C GLY A 438 4.59 2.02 -40.84
N SER A 439 5.02 1.28 -39.82
CA SER A 439 4.87 -0.18 -39.76
C SER A 439 4.37 -0.65 -38.39
N ALA A 440 3.77 -1.83 -38.38
CA ALA A 440 3.30 -2.51 -37.18
C ALA A 440 3.95 -3.89 -37.07
N ILE A 441 4.37 -4.25 -35.86
CA ILE A 441 4.78 -5.60 -35.47
C ILE A 441 3.92 -6.02 -34.29
N ILE A 442 3.03 -6.97 -34.52
CA ILE A 442 2.05 -7.43 -33.53
C ILE A 442 2.36 -8.88 -33.23
N PHE A 443 2.84 -9.17 -32.02
CA PHE A 443 2.98 -10.56 -31.57
C PHE A 443 1.59 -11.21 -31.53
N CYS A 444 1.54 -12.51 -31.79
CA CYS A 444 0.32 -13.28 -31.64
C CYS A 444 0.54 -14.79 -31.50
N SER A 445 -0.47 -15.46 -30.98
CA SER A 445 -0.58 -16.91 -31.08
C SER A 445 -0.86 -17.32 -32.53
N TYR A 446 -0.28 -18.44 -32.97
CA TYR A 446 -0.55 -19.02 -34.29
C TYR A 446 -2.04 -19.26 -34.56
N ARG A 447 -2.84 -19.42 -33.50
CA ARG A 447 -4.30 -19.61 -33.59
C ARG A 447 -5.04 -18.37 -34.09
N TYR A 448 -4.45 -17.18 -33.94
CA TYR A 448 -5.10 -15.91 -34.23
C TYR A 448 -4.48 -15.16 -35.43
N LEU A 449 -3.45 -15.73 -36.07
CA LEU A 449 -2.74 -15.11 -37.20
C LEU A 449 -3.71 -14.62 -38.29
N SER A 450 -4.57 -15.50 -38.81
CA SER A 450 -5.49 -15.15 -39.90
C SER A 450 -6.50 -14.07 -39.53
N PHE A 451 -6.97 -14.04 -38.28
CA PHE A 451 -7.92 -13.04 -37.81
C PHE A 451 -7.28 -11.65 -37.76
N ILE A 452 -6.07 -11.56 -37.22
CA ILE A 452 -5.32 -10.29 -37.13
C ILE A 452 -4.90 -9.81 -38.53
N ILE A 453 -4.44 -10.71 -39.41
CA ILE A 453 -4.09 -10.37 -40.80
C ILE A 453 -5.30 -9.75 -41.53
N ASN A 454 -6.47 -10.40 -41.46
CA ASN A 454 -7.68 -9.91 -42.11
C ASN A 454 -8.06 -8.50 -41.63
N GLU A 455 -7.91 -8.22 -40.33
CA GLU A 455 -8.25 -6.91 -39.80
C GLU A 455 -7.21 -5.83 -40.13
N LEU A 456 -5.92 -6.21 -40.21
CA LEU A 456 -4.86 -5.32 -40.69
C LEU A 456 -5.12 -4.90 -42.15
N GLU A 457 -5.48 -5.85 -43.02
CA GLU A 457 -5.76 -5.58 -44.43
C GLU A 457 -6.96 -4.64 -44.62
N LYS A 458 -8.05 -4.84 -43.85
CA LYS A 458 -9.18 -3.89 -43.78
C LYS A 458 -8.78 -2.51 -43.27
N SER A 459 -7.68 -2.42 -42.52
CA SER A 459 -7.15 -1.19 -41.93
C SER A 459 -6.12 -0.48 -42.83
N SER A 460 -6.13 -0.76 -44.14
CA SER A 460 -5.19 -0.19 -45.13
C SER A 460 -3.72 -0.49 -44.82
N MET A 461 -3.46 -1.70 -44.32
CA MET A 461 -2.13 -2.23 -44.11
C MET A 461 -1.87 -3.37 -45.11
N VAL A 462 -0.60 -3.60 -45.42
CA VAL A 462 -0.12 -4.72 -46.21
C VAL A 462 0.77 -5.56 -45.32
N VAL A 463 0.37 -6.80 -45.06
CA VAL A 463 1.20 -7.77 -44.32
C VAL A 463 2.38 -8.18 -45.21
N LYS A 464 3.60 -8.06 -44.67
CA LYS A 464 4.83 -8.36 -45.40
C LYS A 464 5.33 -9.77 -45.09
N ASP A 465 5.48 -10.08 -43.80
CA ASP A 465 6.02 -11.36 -43.36
C ASP A 465 5.48 -11.75 -41.98
N ILE A 466 5.58 -13.05 -41.69
CA ILE A 466 5.37 -13.60 -40.35
C ILE A 466 6.74 -13.84 -39.71
N ILE A 467 6.98 -13.17 -38.59
CA ILE A 467 8.15 -13.33 -37.77
C ILE A 467 7.95 -14.54 -36.85
N LYS A 468 8.96 -15.42 -36.82
CA LYS A 468 9.05 -16.56 -35.93
C LYS A 468 10.08 -16.27 -34.84
N TRP A 469 9.66 -16.34 -33.58
CA TRP A 469 10.58 -16.36 -32.44
C TRP A 469 10.67 -17.78 -31.89
N VAL A 470 11.84 -18.40 -32.00
CA VAL A 470 12.14 -19.71 -31.42
C VAL A 470 12.89 -19.55 -30.11
N LYS A 471 12.33 -20.13 -29.05
CA LYS A 471 12.90 -20.13 -27.71
C LYS A 471 13.94 -21.24 -27.61
N THR A 472 15.19 -20.90 -27.32
CA THR A 472 16.28 -21.90 -27.22
C THR A 472 16.22 -22.75 -25.95
N ASN A 473 15.46 -22.33 -24.94
CA ASN A 473 15.23 -23.03 -23.67
C ASN A 473 13.72 -23.04 -23.33
N PRO A 474 12.88 -23.71 -24.15
CA PRO A 474 11.44 -23.71 -23.95
C PRO A 474 11.07 -24.39 -22.62
N MET A 475 9.93 -24.00 -22.05
CA MET A 475 9.50 -24.55 -20.77
C MET A 475 9.25 -26.08 -20.90
N PRO A 476 9.77 -26.91 -19.98
CA PRO A 476 9.55 -28.35 -20.01
C PRO A 476 8.06 -28.70 -19.99
N ARG A 477 7.67 -29.68 -20.81
CA ARG A 477 6.32 -30.27 -20.83
C ARG A 477 6.41 -31.79 -20.73
N ASN A 478 5.27 -32.44 -20.50
CA ASN A 478 5.16 -33.88 -20.65
C ASN A 478 5.36 -34.25 -22.13
N VAL A 479 6.59 -34.61 -22.47
CA VAL A 479 7.03 -34.94 -23.83
C VAL A 479 6.40 -36.22 -24.37
N ASP A 480 5.91 -37.10 -23.48
CA ASP A 480 5.24 -38.35 -23.87
C ASP A 480 3.83 -38.12 -24.39
N ARG A 481 3.26 -36.92 -24.19
CA ARG A 481 1.87 -36.60 -24.58
C ARG A 481 1.74 -35.45 -25.57
N ARG A 482 2.73 -34.56 -25.68
CA ARG A 482 2.64 -33.35 -26.52
C ARG A 482 4.00 -32.90 -27.03
N TYR A 483 4.00 -32.24 -28.19
CA TYR A 483 5.15 -31.47 -28.66
C TYR A 483 5.47 -30.32 -27.70
N VAL A 484 6.78 -30.05 -27.55
CA VAL A 484 7.26 -28.86 -26.86
C VAL A 484 6.96 -27.64 -27.73
N GLN A 485 6.19 -26.70 -27.18
CA GLN A 485 5.93 -25.44 -27.85
C GLN A 485 7.05 -24.46 -27.51
N ASP A 486 7.94 -24.24 -28.46
CA ASP A 486 9.09 -23.36 -28.37
C ASP A 486 8.93 -22.07 -29.19
N THR A 487 7.88 -21.97 -29.99
CA THR A 487 7.73 -20.92 -30.99
C THR A 487 6.61 -19.95 -30.63
N GLU A 488 6.88 -18.66 -30.73
CA GLU A 488 5.89 -17.57 -30.81
C GLU A 488 5.98 -16.87 -32.16
N PHE A 489 4.90 -16.20 -32.55
CA PHE A 489 4.80 -15.52 -33.85
C PHE A 489 4.56 -14.03 -33.67
N ALA A 490 4.94 -13.25 -34.68
CA ALA A 490 4.51 -11.87 -34.84
C ALA A 490 4.22 -11.56 -36.31
N ILE A 491 3.29 -10.65 -36.55
CA ILE A 491 2.90 -10.21 -37.88
C ILE A 491 3.59 -8.88 -38.15
N TRP A 492 4.34 -8.77 -39.24
CA TRP A 492 4.87 -7.50 -39.71
C TRP A 492 4.00 -6.95 -40.85
N ALA A 493 3.46 -5.76 -40.65
CA ALA A 493 2.63 -5.06 -41.63
C ALA A 493 3.07 -3.61 -41.81
N VAL A 494 2.81 -3.04 -42.99
CA VAL A 494 3.18 -1.67 -43.35
C VAL A 494 1.97 -0.95 -43.96
N LYS A 495 1.93 0.37 -43.92
CA LYS A 495 0.86 1.12 -44.63
C LYS A 495 0.87 0.79 -46.12
N SER A 496 -0.32 0.71 -46.73
CA SER A 496 -0.45 0.58 -48.18
C SER A 496 0.27 1.72 -48.90
N ASN A 497 0.99 1.40 -49.99
CA ASN A 497 1.80 2.36 -50.76
C ASN A 497 2.91 3.08 -49.96
N SER A 498 3.41 2.48 -48.88
CA SER A 498 4.51 3.02 -48.07
C SER A 498 5.90 2.68 -48.62
N LYS A 499 6.89 3.53 -48.30
CA LYS A 499 8.32 3.17 -48.33
C LYS A 499 8.69 2.76 -46.90
N TRP A 500 8.65 1.47 -46.61
CA TRP A 500 8.92 0.95 -45.26
C TRP A 500 10.41 0.77 -44.98
N ILE A 501 10.74 0.63 -43.69
CA ILE A 501 12.12 0.43 -43.23
C ILE A 501 12.42 -1.07 -43.12
N PHE A 502 13.57 -1.46 -43.67
CA PHE A 502 14.10 -2.81 -43.54
C PHE A 502 15.64 -2.80 -43.58
N ASN A 503 16.24 -2.61 -42.42
CA ASN A 503 17.67 -2.48 -42.19
C ASN A 503 18.36 -3.85 -42.14
N LYS A 504 18.33 -4.58 -43.26
CA LYS A 504 19.04 -5.86 -43.39
C LYS A 504 20.55 -5.66 -43.16
N PRO A 505 21.20 -6.43 -42.26
CA PRO A 505 22.64 -6.38 -42.09
C PRO A 505 23.36 -6.65 -43.42
N ALA A 506 24.32 -5.80 -43.79
CA ALA A 506 25.07 -5.94 -45.03
C ALA A 506 25.80 -7.30 -45.15
N SER A 507 26.16 -7.91 -44.02
CA SER A 507 26.80 -9.22 -43.95
C SER A 507 25.89 -10.41 -44.31
N LYS A 508 24.57 -10.22 -44.41
CA LYS A 508 23.62 -11.28 -44.73
C LYS A 508 23.08 -11.10 -46.14
N SER A 509 23.25 -12.11 -47.01
CA SER A 509 22.64 -12.12 -48.34
C SER A 509 21.11 -12.10 -48.22
N TYR A 510 20.56 -13.03 -47.42
CA TYR A 510 19.14 -13.12 -47.11
C TYR A 510 18.92 -13.07 -45.60
N LEU A 511 17.92 -12.32 -45.15
CA LEU A 511 17.50 -12.27 -43.75
C LEU A 511 16.20 -13.05 -43.62
N ARG A 512 16.25 -14.19 -42.94
CA ARG A 512 15.06 -14.98 -42.61
C ARG A 512 14.37 -14.34 -41.41
N ALA A 513 13.04 -14.35 -41.39
CA ALA A 513 12.21 -13.87 -40.28
C ALA A 513 12.20 -14.86 -39.09
N ASN A 514 13.37 -15.42 -38.73
CA ASN A 514 13.53 -16.37 -37.63
C ASN A 514 14.52 -15.79 -36.62
N PHE A 515 14.04 -15.57 -35.40
CA PHE A 515 14.81 -15.03 -34.29
C PHE A 515 14.94 -16.10 -33.21
N GLU A 516 16.16 -16.35 -32.73
CA GLU A 516 16.45 -17.39 -31.75
C GLU A 516 17.04 -16.77 -30.49
N THR A 517 16.26 -16.75 -29.41
CA THR A 517 16.68 -16.23 -28.11
C THR A 517 16.06 -17.05 -26.97
N PRO A 518 16.72 -17.16 -25.81
CA PRO A 518 16.14 -17.86 -24.68
C PRO A 518 14.95 -17.11 -24.07
N VAL A 519 14.06 -17.84 -23.41
CA VAL A 519 13.11 -17.32 -22.42
C VAL A 519 13.87 -16.58 -21.33
N VAL A 520 13.34 -15.42 -20.93
CA VAL A 520 13.94 -14.55 -19.93
C VAL A 520 14.14 -15.29 -18.60
N SER A 521 15.38 -15.25 -18.10
CA SER A 521 15.80 -15.87 -16.83
C SER A 521 16.89 -15.02 -16.15
N GLY A 522 17.26 -15.38 -14.92
CA GLY A 522 18.33 -14.69 -14.19
C GLY A 522 18.01 -13.21 -13.91
N LYS A 523 19.02 -12.34 -14.04
CA LYS A 523 18.94 -10.90 -13.71
C LYS A 523 17.94 -10.11 -14.57
N GLU A 524 17.62 -10.60 -15.77
CA GLU A 524 16.66 -9.92 -16.67
C GLU A 524 15.20 -10.21 -16.27
N LYS A 525 14.94 -11.32 -15.56
CA LYS A 525 13.58 -11.75 -15.25
C LYS A 525 12.98 -10.89 -14.16
N VAL A 526 11.86 -10.24 -14.48
CA VAL A 526 11.02 -9.55 -13.51
C VAL A 526 9.72 -10.33 -13.27
N SER A 527 8.95 -9.90 -12.28
CA SER A 527 7.65 -10.50 -11.91
C SER A 527 6.55 -10.17 -12.96
N HIS A 528 6.76 -10.59 -14.21
CA HIS A 528 5.80 -10.51 -15.31
C HIS A 528 5.73 -11.87 -16.04
N PRO A 529 4.52 -12.41 -16.31
CA PRO A 529 4.37 -13.76 -16.84
C PRO A 529 4.91 -13.90 -18.28
N THR A 530 4.63 -12.93 -19.14
CA THR A 530 4.87 -12.98 -20.60
C THR A 530 5.97 -12.03 -21.06
N GLN A 531 6.96 -11.75 -20.19
CA GLN A 531 8.07 -10.85 -20.53
C GLN A 531 8.85 -11.34 -21.77
N LYS A 532 8.93 -10.50 -22.81
CA LYS A 532 9.79 -10.72 -23.99
C LYS A 532 11.26 -10.50 -23.66
N SER A 533 12.13 -11.20 -24.38
CA SER A 533 13.59 -11.06 -24.30
C SER A 533 14.04 -9.70 -24.80
N LEU A 534 14.92 -9.03 -24.06
CA LEU A 534 15.48 -7.75 -24.49
C LEU A 534 16.26 -7.88 -25.81
N LYS A 535 17.01 -8.97 -25.97
CA LYS A 535 17.77 -9.24 -27.20
C LYS A 535 16.84 -9.36 -28.42
N LEU A 536 15.72 -10.08 -28.28
CA LEU A 536 14.72 -10.21 -29.34
C LEU A 536 14.19 -8.84 -29.78
N MET A 537 13.77 -8.01 -28.81
CA MET A 537 13.21 -6.69 -29.10
C MET A 537 14.25 -5.76 -29.73
N GLU A 538 15.50 -5.79 -29.26
CA GLU A 538 16.58 -5.01 -29.87
C GLU A 538 16.85 -5.42 -31.33
N GLU A 539 16.85 -6.71 -31.65
CA GLU A 539 17.06 -7.19 -33.03
C GLU A 539 15.91 -6.76 -33.95
N ILE A 540 14.66 -6.93 -33.50
CA ILE A 540 13.46 -6.50 -34.24
C ILE A 540 13.50 -4.98 -34.48
N ILE A 541 13.71 -4.17 -33.44
CA ILE A 541 13.73 -2.71 -33.53
C ILE A 541 14.86 -2.24 -34.46
N LYS A 542 16.05 -2.84 -34.40
CA LYS A 542 17.16 -2.51 -35.31
C LYS A 542 16.79 -2.70 -36.78
N ILE A 543 16.09 -3.79 -37.11
CA ILE A 543 15.73 -4.13 -38.49
C ILE A 543 14.61 -3.23 -39.01
N HIS A 544 13.59 -2.95 -38.19
CA HIS A 544 12.34 -2.36 -38.70
C HIS A 544 12.18 -0.86 -38.43
N THR A 545 13.14 -0.20 -37.78
CA THR A 545 13.08 1.22 -37.40
C THR A 545 14.43 1.92 -37.56
N ASN A 546 14.46 3.26 -37.58
CA ASN A 546 15.63 4.12 -37.53
C ASN A 546 15.75 4.89 -36.21
N LYS A 547 16.91 5.51 -35.99
CA LYS A 547 17.13 6.37 -34.82
C LYS A 547 16.17 7.58 -34.84
N ASN A 548 15.80 8.05 -33.66
CA ASN A 548 14.89 9.18 -33.40
C ASN A 548 13.41 8.97 -33.81
N GLU A 549 13.07 7.87 -34.47
CA GLU A 549 11.68 7.49 -34.75
C GLU A 549 10.94 7.13 -33.47
N LEU A 550 9.62 7.35 -33.48
CA LEU A 550 8.72 7.14 -32.37
C LEU A 550 8.04 5.77 -32.47
N ILE A 551 8.29 4.94 -31.46
CA ILE A 551 7.69 3.60 -31.31
C ILE A 551 6.59 3.67 -30.25
N LEU A 552 5.41 3.16 -30.58
CA LEU A 552 4.28 2.99 -29.67
C LEU A 552 4.10 1.52 -29.30
N ASP A 553 4.00 1.24 -28.01
CA ASP A 553 3.57 -0.05 -27.46
C ASP A 553 2.34 0.16 -26.57
N PRO A 554 1.11 -0.07 -27.10
CA PRO A 554 -0.13 0.10 -26.34
C PRO A 554 -0.34 -0.94 -25.23
N PHE A 555 0.45 -2.00 -25.20
CA PHE A 555 0.34 -3.10 -24.24
C PHE A 555 1.74 -3.43 -23.70
N MET A 556 2.43 -2.41 -23.15
CA MET A 556 3.88 -2.49 -22.91
C MET A 556 4.29 -3.56 -21.88
N GLY A 557 3.37 -4.00 -21.03
CA GLY A 557 3.62 -5.00 -20.00
C GLY A 557 4.76 -4.56 -19.10
N SER A 558 5.77 -5.41 -18.98
CA SER A 558 6.99 -5.11 -18.21
C SER A 558 7.91 -4.04 -18.82
N GLY A 559 7.63 -3.48 -20.00
CA GLY A 559 8.38 -2.37 -20.61
C GLY A 559 9.60 -2.78 -21.45
N THR A 560 9.74 -4.04 -21.86
CA THR A 560 10.92 -4.50 -22.63
C THR A 560 11.08 -3.76 -23.96
N THR A 561 9.99 -3.50 -24.69
CA THR A 561 9.99 -2.71 -25.94
C THR A 561 10.55 -1.31 -25.72
N GLY A 562 10.18 -0.65 -24.63
CA GLY A 562 10.66 0.69 -24.27
C GLY A 562 12.15 0.70 -23.98
N ILE A 563 12.65 -0.23 -23.17
CA ILE A 563 14.09 -0.39 -22.88
C ILE A 563 14.88 -0.57 -24.17
N ALA A 564 14.45 -1.47 -25.05
CA ALA A 564 15.11 -1.72 -26.32
C ALA A 564 15.09 -0.48 -27.22
N SER A 565 13.97 0.24 -27.26
CA SER A 565 13.82 1.49 -28.02
C SER A 565 14.82 2.54 -27.57
N LEU A 566 14.89 2.82 -26.25
CA LEU A 566 15.78 3.83 -25.68
C LEU A 566 17.26 3.48 -25.84
N LYS A 567 17.66 2.22 -25.57
CA LYS A 567 19.03 1.75 -25.81
C LYS A 567 19.48 1.95 -27.26
N LEU A 568 18.54 1.85 -28.19
CA LEU A 568 18.78 2.03 -29.62
C LEU A 568 18.57 3.47 -30.08
N LYS A 569 18.32 4.43 -29.18
CA LYS A 569 18.10 5.84 -29.50
C LYS A 569 16.86 6.08 -30.37
N ARG A 570 15.76 5.40 -30.04
CA ARG A 570 14.40 5.68 -30.54
C ARG A 570 13.61 6.38 -29.45
N LYS A 571 12.55 7.10 -29.83
CA LYS A 571 11.58 7.63 -28.88
C LYS A 571 10.52 6.57 -28.61
N PHE A 572 9.91 6.60 -27.42
CA PHE A 572 8.98 5.56 -26.99
C PHE A 572 7.71 6.12 -26.33
N ILE A 573 6.54 5.60 -26.73
CA ILE A 573 5.30 5.74 -25.96
C ILE A 573 4.85 4.35 -25.52
N GLY A 574 4.59 4.18 -24.22
CA GLY A 574 4.13 2.92 -23.64
C GLY A 574 2.86 3.09 -22.83
N ILE A 575 1.92 2.15 -22.92
CA ILE A 575 0.69 2.16 -22.11
C ILE A 575 0.55 0.80 -21.41
N GLU A 576 0.25 0.84 -20.11
CA GLU A 576 0.00 -0.35 -19.30
C GLU A 576 -1.19 -0.11 -18.35
N LEU A 577 -2.15 -1.04 -18.36
CA LEU A 577 -3.35 -0.95 -17.55
C LEU A 577 -3.08 -1.36 -16.10
N ASP A 578 -2.30 -2.42 -15.89
CA ASP A 578 -2.03 -2.97 -14.56
C ASP A 578 -0.95 -2.14 -13.84
N GLU A 579 -1.31 -1.50 -12.72
CA GLU A 579 -0.40 -0.63 -11.95
C GLU A 579 0.89 -1.35 -11.55
N LYS A 580 0.83 -2.64 -11.20
CA LYS A 580 2.03 -3.39 -10.80
C LYS A 580 2.98 -3.59 -11.98
N PHE A 581 2.46 -3.86 -13.17
CA PHE A 581 3.31 -3.97 -14.37
C PHE A 581 3.81 -2.62 -14.85
N PHE A 582 3.00 -1.57 -14.73
CA PHE A 582 3.43 -0.20 -14.98
C PHE A 582 4.59 0.22 -14.07
N ASP A 583 4.51 -0.05 -12.75
CA ASP A 583 5.59 0.25 -11.80
C ASP A 583 6.90 -0.48 -12.18
N ILE A 584 6.80 -1.74 -12.61
CA ILE A 584 7.94 -2.52 -13.10
C ILE A 584 8.52 -1.89 -14.37
N ALA A 585 7.68 -1.55 -15.34
CA ALA A 585 8.10 -0.95 -16.60
C ALA A 585 8.76 0.42 -16.38
N SER A 586 8.12 1.28 -15.59
CA SER A 586 8.57 2.62 -15.25
C SER A 586 9.99 2.61 -14.69
N LYS A 587 10.23 1.80 -13.65
CA LYS A 587 11.56 1.65 -13.05
C LYS A 587 12.60 1.18 -14.07
N ARG A 588 12.27 0.17 -14.88
CA ARG A 588 13.22 -0.39 -15.84
C ARG A 588 13.54 0.57 -16.98
N ILE A 589 12.57 1.37 -17.41
CA ILE A 589 12.72 2.35 -18.49
C ILE A 589 13.52 3.55 -17.99
N SER A 590 13.23 4.04 -16.77
CA SER A 590 13.98 5.16 -16.16
C SER A 590 15.44 4.82 -15.90
N ASP A 591 15.78 3.55 -15.64
CA ASP A 591 17.17 3.11 -15.41
C ASP A 591 18.04 3.13 -16.70
N VAL A 592 17.44 3.34 -17.88
CA VAL A 592 18.14 3.36 -19.19
C VAL A 592 18.49 4.78 -19.63
N GLU A 593 17.71 5.76 -19.15
CA GLU A 593 17.98 7.19 -19.33
C GLU A 593 19.02 7.67 -18.32
#